data_AF-A0A926TFD2-F1
#
_entry.id   AF-A0A926TFD2-F1
#
_cell.length_a   1.000
_cell.length_b   1.000
_cell.length_c   1.000
_cell.angle_alpha   90.00
_cell.angle_beta   90.00
_cell.angle_gamma   90.00
#
_symmetry.space_group_name_H-M   'P 1'
#
loop_
_entity.id
_entity.type
_entity.pdbx_description
1 polymer ?
#
loop_
_entity_poly.entity_id
_entity_poly.type
_entity_poly.pdbx_seq_one_letter_code
_entity_poly.pdbx_strand_id
1 'polypeptide(L)'
;MFLARRSLQRRVVLIWLLTAIGSTADRVVAQPTSAKDTAPIEATTLEGASSTTASPSASIMPVGIQVGKRLVLESVRVRGAEDGETAIAFEDWLVPLDDVLEALRIKVNPLENGQLELRSPEILIRIDPSDLKTDPDLGLALTIA
;
A
#
# COMPACT_ATOMS: atom_id res chain seq x y z
N MET A 1 -29.42 -5.96 34.61
CA MET A 1 -29.58 -7.38 34.25
C MET A 1 -28.92 -7.58 32.90
N PHE A 2 -27.97 -8.52 32.86
CA PHE A 2 -27.06 -8.82 31.75
C PHE A 2 -27.73 -9.40 30.51
N LEU A 3 -26.93 -9.41 29.42
CA LEU A 3 -26.85 -10.33 28.27
C LEU A 3 -27.15 -9.64 26.93
N ALA A 4 -26.43 -9.90 25.83
CA ALA A 4 -25.13 -10.55 25.61
C ALA A 4 -24.76 -10.33 24.13
N ARG A 5 -23.44 -10.33 23.91
CA ARG A 5 -22.68 -10.52 22.67
C ARG A 5 -23.34 -11.43 21.61
N ARG A 6 -23.15 -11.08 20.33
CA ARG A 6 -22.76 -11.94 19.18
C ARG A 6 -22.75 -11.07 17.92
N SER A 7 -21.59 -10.66 17.39
CA SER A 7 -20.82 -11.40 16.38
C SER A 7 -21.67 -11.83 15.18
N LEU A 8 -21.41 -11.25 14.00
CA LEU A 8 -21.49 -11.96 12.72
C LEU A 8 -20.59 -11.27 11.69
N GLN A 9 -19.34 -11.76 11.63
CA GLN A 9 -18.46 -11.60 10.48
C GLN A 9 -19.13 -12.24 9.25
N ARG A 10 -19.18 -11.54 8.11
CA ARG A 10 -19.42 -12.16 6.80
C ARG A 10 -18.17 -11.99 5.94
N ARG A 11 -17.23 -12.90 6.15
CA ARG A 11 -16.14 -13.22 5.22
C ARG A 11 -16.76 -13.99 4.06
N VAL A 12 -16.71 -13.44 2.85
CA VAL A 12 -16.95 -14.23 1.63
C VAL A 12 -15.58 -14.53 1.03
N VAL A 13 -15.10 -15.72 1.33
CA VAL A 13 -13.93 -16.35 0.72
C VAL A 13 -14.45 -17.13 -0.49
N LEU A 14 -13.97 -16.81 -1.69
CA LEU A 14 -14.14 -17.70 -2.84
C LEU A 14 -12.75 -18.14 -3.32
N ILE A 15 -12.44 -19.37 -2.94
CA ILE A 15 -11.30 -20.16 -3.40
C ILE A 15 -11.69 -20.78 -4.75
N TRP A 16 -10.82 -20.68 -5.75
CA TRP A 16 -10.77 -21.62 -6.87
C TRP A 16 -9.42 -22.32 -6.87
N LEU A 17 -9.45 -23.66 -6.82
CA LEU A 17 -8.28 -24.54 -6.97
C LEU A 17 -8.67 -25.71 -7.88
N LEU A 18 -7.65 -26.26 -8.58
CA LEU A 18 -7.60 -27.42 -9.50
C LEU A 18 -8.03 -27.15 -10.96
N THR A 19 -7.32 -27.55 -12.02
CA THR A 19 -6.52 -28.78 -12.29
C THR A 19 -5.59 -28.48 -13.50
N ALA A 20 -4.26 -28.58 -13.43
CA ALA A 20 -3.33 -29.70 -13.67
C ALA A 20 -3.11 -30.19 -15.14
N ILE A 21 -1.80 -30.31 -15.48
CA ILE A 21 -1.09 -31.27 -16.37
C ILE A 21 -0.87 -30.93 -17.87
N GLY A 22 0.43 -30.89 -18.24
CA GLY A 22 0.99 -31.09 -19.60
C GLY A 22 2.40 -30.48 -19.69
N SER A 23 3.49 -31.23 -19.48
CA SER A 23 4.33 -31.86 -20.53
C SER A 23 4.86 -30.82 -21.55
N THR A 24 6.15 -30.56 -21.73
CA THR A 24 7.26 -31.49 -21.96
C THR A 24 8.59 -30.90 -21.48
N ALA A 25 9.48 -31.78 -21.00
CA ALA A 25 10.88 -31.50 -20.80
C ALA A 25 11.57 -31.11 -22.12
N ASP A 26 12.33 -30.02 -22.12
CA ASP A 26 13.54 -29.96 -22.94
C ASP A 26 14.73 -29.67 -22.03
N ARG A 27 15.70 -30.57 -22.14
CA ARG A 27 16.78 -30.81 -21.20
C ARG A 27 18.03 -30.27 -21.86
N VAL A 28 18.33 -28.97 -21.73
CA VAL A 28 19.64 -28.46 -22.11
C VAL A 28 20.63 -28.79 -21.00
N VAL A 29 21.25 -29.96 -21.16
CA VAL A 29 22.47 -30.38 -20.46
C VAL A 29 23.62 -29.52 -20.98
N ALA A 30 24.19 -28.69 -20.11
CA ALA A 30 25.58 -28.25 -20.26
C ALA A 30 26.37 -28.91 -19.11
N GLN A 31 27.13 -29.94 -19.45
CA GLN A 31 28.07 -30.59 -18.52
C GLN A 31 29.27 -29.66 -18.23
N PRO A 32 29.83 -29.73 -17.01
CA PRO A 32 30.98 -28.92 -16.60
C PRO A 32 32.29 -29.47 -17.18
N THR A 33 33.11 -28.59 -17.77
CA THR A 33 34.51 -28.92 -18.09
C THR A 33 35.38 -28.75 -16.86
N SER A 34 35.76 -29.89 -16.30
CA SER A 34 36.93 -30.21 -15.48
C SER A 34 37.99 -29.11 -15.30
N ALA A 35 38.15 -28.63 -14.07
CA ALA A 35 39.42 -28.12 -13.56
C ALA A 35 39.73 -28.88 -12.27
N LYS A 36 40.85 -29.61 -12.31
CA LYS A 36 41.38 -30.47 -11.28
C LYS A 36 42.31 -29.63 -10.40
N ASP A 37 41.96 -29.42 -9.13
CA ASP A 37 42.96 -29.46 -8.05
C ASP A 37 42.31 -29.77 -6.69
N THR A 38 43.02 -30.54 -5.88
CA THR A 38 42.56 -31.18 -4.65
C THR A 38 43.06 -30.43 -3.42
N ALA A 39 42.15 -30.03 -2.52
CA ALA A 39 42.38 -29.96 -1.07
C ALA A 39 41.03 -29.99 -0.31
N PRO A 40 40.92 -30.67 0.85
CA PRO A 40 39.66 -30.83 1.56
C PRO A 40 39.38 -29.63 2.46
N ILE A 41 38.41 -28.78 2.09
CA ILE A 41 37.88 -27.74 2.97
C ILE A 41 36.61 -28.25 3.65
N GLU A 42 36.85 -28.72 4.87
CA GLU A 42 36.05 -28.51 6.09
C GLU A 42 34.62 -27.99 5.92
N ALA A 43 33.66 -28.77 6.41
CA ALA A 43 32.26 -28.39 6.52
C ALA A 43 32.10 -27.09 7.31
N THR A 44 31.82 -26.00 6.61
CA THR A 44 31.25 -24.80 7.21
C THR A 44 29.83 -24.63 6.67
N THR A 45 28.90 -25.01 7.54
CA THR A 45 27.61 -24.35 7.78
C THR A 45 26.95 -23.74 6.56
N LEU A 46 25.92 -24.43 6.07
CA LEU A 46 24.88 -23.88 5.22
C LEU A 46 24.47 -22.50 5.75
N GLU A 47 24.77 -21.46 4.97
CA GLU A 47 24.10 -20.17 5.03
C GLU A 47 22.59 -20.46 5.01
N GLY A 48 21.99 -20.40 6.19
CA GLY A 48 20.56 -20.26 6.33
C GLY A 48 20.21 -18.96 5.63
N ALA A 49 19.77 -19.07 4.38
CA ALA A 49 19.02 -18.03 3.70
C ALA A 49 17.85 -17.69 4.62
N SER A 50 18.07 -16.72 5.51
CA SER A 50 17.01 -15.99 6.15
C SER A 50 16.36 -15.20 5.02
N SER A 51 15.38 -15.82 4.36
CA SER A 51 14.32 -15.07 3.73
C SER A 51 13.57 -14.38 4.86
N THR A 52 14.16 -13.30 5.39
CA THR A 52 13.43 -12.30 6.14
C THR A 52 12.40 -11.80 5.16
N THR A 53 11.16 -12.25 5.33
CA THR A 53 9.99 -11.64 4.71
C THR A 53 10.04 -10.16 5.04
N ALA A 54 10.58 -9.37 4.12
CA ALA A 54 10.66 -7.93 4.28
C ALA A 54 9.23 -7.43 4.35
N SER A 55 8.83 -6.87 5.50
CA SER A 55 7.57 -6.13 5.57
C SER A 55 7.60 -5.05 4.50
N PRO A 56 6.55 -4.95 3.67
CA PRO A 56 6.54 -4.00 2.57
C PRO A 56 6.70 -2.59 3.14
N SER A 57 7.75 -1.92 2.70
CA SER A 57 8.11 -0.60 3.22
C SER A 57 7.32 0.46 2.48
N ALA A 58 6.66 1.34 3.22
CA ALA A 58 5.93 2.45 2.62
C ALA A 58 6.90 3.39 1.87
N SER A 59 6.57 3.73 0.64
CA SER A 59 7.34 4.60 -0.25
C SER A 59 6.44 5.65 -0.88
N ILE A 60 7.05 6.69 -1.45
CA ILE A 60 6.33 7.72 -2.20
C ILE A 60 6.20 7.28 -3.66
N MET A 61 4.96 7.29 -4.16
CA MET A 61 4.65 6.87 -5.52
C MET A 61 3.61 7.79 -6.16
N PRO A 62 3.63 7.97 -7.49
CA PRO A 62 2.58 8.69 -8.21
C PRO A 62 1.34 7.80 -8.38
N VAL A 63 0.18 8.33 -8.03
CA VAL A 63 -1.12 7.64 -8.15
C VAL A 63 -2.16 8.58 -8.74
N GLY A 64 -3.00 8.07 -9.63
CA GLY A 64 -4.14 8.82 -10.17
C GLY A 64 -5.31 8.84 -9.18
N ILE A 65 -5.90 10.02 -8.95
CA ILE A 65 -7.11 10.16 -8.14
C ILE A 65 -8.34 10.16 -9.04
N GLN A 66 -9.24 9.20 -8.77
CA GLN A 66 -10.54 9.11 -9.43
C GLN A 66 -11.66 9.52 -8.48
N VAL A 67 -12.60 10.33 -8.96
CA VAL A 67 -13.85 10.65 -8.26
C VAL A 67 -15.00 10.04 -9.04
N GLY A 68 -15.61 8.99 -8.47
CA GLY A 68 -16.58 8.15 -9.17
C GLY A 68 -15.92 7.37 -10.30
N LYS A 69 -16.26 7.69 -11.56
CA LYS A 69 -15.71 7.03 -12.77
C LYS A 69 -14.80 7.95 -13.58
N ARG A 70 -14.40 9.09 -13.03
CA ARG A 70 -13.60 10.11 -13.73
C ARG A 70 -12.25 10.23 -13.04
N LEU A 71 -11.19 10.13 -13.83
CA LEU A 71 -9.87 10.57 -13.42
C LEU A 71 -9.90 12.09 -13.29
N VAL A 72 -9.57 12.60 -12.09
CA VAL A 72 -9.56 14.03 -11.79
C VAL A 72 -8.13 14.55 -11.71
N LEU A 73 -7.25 13.81 -11.04
CA LEU A 73 -5.82 14.09 -10.98
C LEU A 73 -5.06 12.88 -11.51
N GLU A 74 -4.18 13.11 -12.49
CA GLU A 74 -3.49 12.01 -13.20
C GLU A 74 -2.31 11.46 -12.41
N SER A 75 -1.65 12.29 -11.60
CA SER A 75 -0.43 11.93 -10.88
C SER A 75 -0.29 12.72 -9.59
N VAL A 76 -0.73 12.14 -8.49
CA VAL A 76 -0.60 12.66 -7.13
C VAL A 76 0.45 11.85 -6.38
N ARG A 77 1.33 12.51 -5.63
CA ARG A 77 2.32 11.81 -4.79
C ARG A 77 1.64 11.32 -3.52
N VAL A 78 1.61 10.02 -3.32
CA VAL A 78 1.07 9.39 -2.10
C VAL A 78 2.16 8.58 -1.42
N ARG A 79 2.05 8.38 -0.11
CA ARG A 79 2.92 7.47 0.64
C ARG A 79 2.13 6.21 0.98
N GLY A 80 2.58 5.07 0.47
CA GLY A 80 1.91 3.79 0.62
C GLY A 80 2.84 2.63 0.34
N ALA A 81 2.36 1.41 0.57
CA ALA A 81 3.09 0.18 0.29
C ALA A 81 2.35 -0.65 -0.74
N GLU A 82 3.06 -1.24 -1.70
CA GLU A 82 2.50 -2.13 -2.73
C GLU A 82 3.40 -3.36 -2.91
N ASP A 83 2.84 -4.47 -3.40
CA ASP A 83 3.58 -5.70 -3.77
C ASP A 83 3.86 -5.79 -5.28
N GLY A 84 3.62 -4.72 -6.02
CA GLY A 84 3.76 -4.66 -7.48
C GLY A 84 2.53 -5.12 -8.25
N GLU A 85 1.52 -5.67 -7.57
CA GLU A 85 0.20 -5.96 -8.16
C GLU A 85 -0.91 -5.18 -7.46
N THR A 86 -0.82 -5.05 -6.13
CA THR A 86 -1.86 -4.47 -5.28
C THR A 86 -1.32 -3.56 -4.19
N ALA A 87 -2.18 -2.67 -3.71
CA ALA A 87 -1.92 -1.86 -2.53
C ALA A 87 -1.97 -2.73 -1.26
N ILE A 88 -1.01 -2.50 -0.36
CA ILE A 88 -0.91 -3.15 0.94
C ILE A 88 -1.24 -2.12 2.01
N ALA A 89 -2.02 -2.53 3.01
CA ALA A 89 -2.45 -1.69 4.13
C ALA A 89 -2.96 -0.33 3.64
N PHE A 90 -3.90 -0.36 2.69
CA PHE A 90 -4.40 0.84 2.01
C PHE A 90 -5.00 1.85 3.00
N GLU A 91 -5.52 1.36 4.13
CA GLU A 91 -5.98 2.16 5.26
C GLU A 91 -4.92 3.10 5.86
N ASP A 92 -3.65 2.76 5.70
CA ASP A 92 -2.51 3.53 6.21
C ASP A 92 -1.91 4.46 5.15
N TRP A 93 -2.41 4.42 3.92
CA TRP A 93 -1.88 5.26 2.83
C TRP A 93 -2.15 6.73 3.11
N LEU A 94 -1.12 7.55 2.88
CA LEU A 94 -1.19 9.00 3.06
C LEU A 94 -1.39 9.68 1.71
N VAL A 95 -2.45 10.48 1.63
CA VAL A 95 -2.75 11.35 0.51
C VAL A 95 -2.61 12.80 0.96
N PRO A 96 -1.90 13.66 0.22
CA PRO A 96 -1.80 15.08 0.54
C PRO A 96 -3.19 15.72 0.62
N LEU A 97 -3.41 16.54 1.64
CA LEU A 97 -4.69 17.22 1.85
C LEU A 97 -5.03 18.10 0.65
N ASP A 98 -4.06 18.85 0.11
CA ASP A 98 -4.27 19.78 -1.00
C ASP A 98 -4.79 19.07 -2.25
N ASP A 99 -4.24 17.91 -2.59
CA ASP A 99 -4.68 17.10 -3.73
C ASP A 99 -6.11 16.56 -3.53
N VAL A 100 -6.47 16.17 -2.29
CA VAL A 100 -7.84 15.75 -1.96
C VAL A 100 -8.82 16.92 -2.12
N LEU A 101 -8.44 18.11 -1.63
CA LEU A 101 -9.27 19.31 -1.73
C LEU A 101 -9.46 19.74 -3.20
N GLU A 102 -8.40 19.66 -4.00
CA GLU A 102 -8.47 19.93 -5.45
C GLU A 102 -9.39 18.93 -6.15
N ALA A 103 -9.18 17.63 -5.92
CA ALA A 103 -9.96 16.57 -6.56
C ALA A 103 -11.47 16.68 -6.25
N LEU A 104 -11.81 17.05 -5.01
CA LEU A 104 -13.18 17.22 -4.55
C LEU A 104 -13.74 18.64 -4.76
N ARG A 105 -12.92 19.58 -5.26
CA ARG A 105 -13.26 21.00 -5.46
C ARG A 105 -13.77 21.67 -4.19
N ILE A 106 -13.12 21.35 -3.07
CA ILE A 106 -13.41 21.93 -1.76
C ILE A 106 -12.60 23.22 -1.62
N LYS A 107 -13.28 24.30 -1.21
CA LYS A 107 -12.63 25.55 -0.86
C LYS A 107 -12.19 25.51 0.60
N VAL A 108 -10.98 26.00 0.86
CA VAL A 108 -10.46 26.16 2.22
C VAL A 108 -10.44 27.63 2.60
N ASN A 109 -11.03 27.94 3.74
CA ASN A 109 -10.92 29.25 4.37
C ASN A 109 -10.26 29.09 5.75
N PRO A 110 -9.05 29.63 5.97
CA PRO A 110 -8.49 29.70 7.31
C PRO A 110 -9.31 30.66 8.17
N LEU A 111 -9.53 30.28 9.42
CA LEU A 111 -10.26 31.07 10.41
C LEU A 111 -9.27 31.73 11.40
N GLU A 112 -9.69 32.82 12.04
CA GLU A 112 -8.85 33.57 12.99
C GLU A 112 -8.41 32.74 14.20
N ASN A 113 -9.14 31.67 14.54
CA ASN A 113 -8.83 30.75 15.62
C ASN A 113 -7.85 29.62 15.21
N GLY A 114 -7.31 29.65 13.99
CA GLY A 114 -6.40 28.63 13.47
C GLY A 114 -7.07 27.38 12.88
N GLN A 115 -8.40 27.28 12.91
CA GLN A 115 -9.13 26.19 12.23
C GLN A 115 -9.23 26.42 10.72
N LEU A 116 -9.50 25.35 9.98
CA LEU A 116 -9.82 25.40 8.57
C LEU A 116 -11.31 25.14 8.37
N GLU A 117 -11.97 26.04 7.66
CA GLU A 117 -13.31 25.81 7.12
C GLU A 117 -13.20 25.23 5.72
N LEU A 118 -13.67 23.99 5.55
CA LEU A 118 -13.74 23.29 4.28
C LEU A 118 -15.16 23.38 3.73
N ARG A 119 -15.30 23.90 2.50
CA ARG A 119 -16.59 24.23 1.91
C ARG A 119 -16.76 23.68 0.50
N SER A 120 -17.85 22.98 0.28
CA SER A 120 -18.41 22.62 -1.02
C SER A 120 -19.88 23.10 -1.10
N PRO A 121 -20.59 22.93 -2.23
CA PRO A 121 -22.01 23.29 -2.31
C PRO A 121 -22.89 22.59 -1.27
N GLU A 122 -22.56 21.34 -0.93
CA GLU A 122 -23.38 20.49 -0.06
C GLU A 122 -22.79 20.31 1.36
N ILE A 123 -21.51 20.65 1.56
CA ILE A 123 -20.78 20.35 2.79
C ILE A 123 -20.07 21.61 3.29
N LEU A 124 -20.21 21.88 4.60
CA LEU A 124 -19.38 22.83 5.33
C LEU A 124 -18.91 22.15 6.62
N ILE A 125 -17.61 21.92 6.73
CA ILE A 125 -16.99 21.31 7.91
C ILE A 125 -15.84 22.19 8.41
N ARG A 126 -15.56 22.09 9.71
CA ARG A 126 -14.42 22.74 10.34
C ARG A 126 -13.50 21.68 10.89
N ILE A 127 -12.21 21.82 10.62
CA ILE A 127 -11.19 20.92 11.11
C ILE A 127 -10.08 21.72 11.79
N ASP A 128 -9.49 21.13 12.82
CA ASP A 128 -8.21 21.61 13.35
C ASP A 128 -7.09 21.00 12.49
N PRO A 129 -6.16 21.79 11.92
CA PRO A 129 -5.00 21.25 11.21
C PRO A 129 -4.20 20.24 12.03
N SER A 130 -4.23 20.36 13.36
CA SER A 130 -3.51 19.48 14.29
C SER A 130 -4.06 18.05 14.32
N ASP A 131 -5.29 17.84 13.84
CA ASP A 131 -5.90 16.51 13.74
C ASP A 131 -5.44 15.75 12.48
N LEU A 132 -4.70 16.41 11.59
CA LEU A 132 -4.17 15.83 10.37
C LEU A 132 -2.75 15.30 10.57
N LYS A 133 -2.37 14.29 9.77
CA LYS A 133 -0.99 13.81 9.77
C LYS A 133 -0.11 14.82 9.04
N THR A 134 1.07 15.09 9.59
CA THR A 134 2.11 15.84 8.91
C THR A 134 3.18 14.87 8.43
N ASP A 135 3.35 14.79 7.11
CA ASP A 135 4.40 14.01 6.46
C ASP A 135 5.49 14.95 5.92
N PRO A 136 6.78 14.62 6.08
CA PRO A 136 7.87 15.51 5.65
C PRO A 136 7.91 15.76 4.15
N ASP A 137 7.42 14.82 3.33
CA ASP A 137 7.47 14.91 1.88
C ASP A 137 6.12 15.34 1.26
N LEU A 138 5.01 15.03 1.94
CA LEU A 138 3.65 15.31 1.46
C LEU A 138 2.99 16.54 2.12
N GLY A 139 3.51 17.01 3.25
CA GLY A 139 2.87 18.05 4.06
C GLY A 139 1.71 17.52 4.88
N LEU A 140 0.62 18.29 4.99
CA LEU A 140 -0.60 17.82 5.64
C LEU A 140 -1.23 16.71 4.79
N ALA A 141 -1.53 15.58 5.42
CA ALA A 141 -2.02 14.39 4.74
C ALA A 141 -3.14 13.69 5.51
N LEU A 142 -3.96 12.96 4.76
CA LEU A 142 -5.07 12.15 5.23
C LEU A 142 -4.77 10.68 5.01
N THR A 143 -5.22 9.83 5.94
CA THR A 143 -5.31 8.39 5.71
C THR A 143 -6.60 8.02 4.99
N ILE A 144 -6.55 6.99 4.14
CA ILE A 144 -7.72 6.51 3.40
C ILE A 144 -8.48 5.49 4.26
N ALA A 145 -9.45 5.92 5.07
CA ALA A 145 -10.23 5.03 5.95
C ALA A 145 -11.43 4.35 5.25
#